data_AF-C5FI13-F1
#
_entry.id   AF-C5FI13-F1
#
_cell.length_a   1.000
_cell.length_b   1.000
_cell.length_c   1.000
_cell.angle_alpha   90.00
_cell.angle_beta   90.00
_cell.angle_gamma   90.00
#
_symmetry.space_group_name_H-M   'P 1'
#
loop_
_entity.id
_entity.type
_entity.pdbx_description
1 polymer ?
#
loop_
_entity_poly.entity_id
_entity_poly.type
_entity_poly.pdbx_seq_one_letter_code
_entity_poly.pdbx_strand_id
1 'polypeptide(L)'
;MVFSRWTTADALTPPPKKPLVPKLEDIAVNIGILTEDAPTPEVSRRLNRLRRSGRQHIQIQEPLGFQQHPERKAGAPIYMRTSMALFPTIQLVDSKSRCFSENTVKFRYHEGLNQRVARFLAMKQLDDYCFYQVHRYNVHLTVYFARKWLKLWATGVPLAEILEWEDAKHYFYEFRLFRNTVSSDSRMDPAGRLCALPRPQLFDLP
;
A
#
# COMPACT_ATOMS: atom_id res chain seq x y z
N MET A 1 -10.68 -25.10 -8.08
CA MET A 1 -11.51 -26.07 -7.31
C MET A 1 -11.63 -25.53 -5.88
N VAL A 2 -12.73 -24.83 -5.57
CA VAL A 2 -12.80 -23.90 -4.41
C VAL A 2 -13.26 -24.57 -3.11
N PHE A 3 -13.87 -25.75 -3.20
CA PHE A 3 -14.36 -26.48 -2.04
C PHE A 3 -13.88 -27.94 -2.10
N SER A 4 -12.68 -28.20 -1.57
CA SER A 4 -12.30 -29.56 -1.19
C SER A 4 -12.90 -29.86 0.19
N ARG A 5 -13.50 -31.05 0.34
CA ARG A 5 -14.04 -31.50 1.63
C ARG A 5 -12.86 -31.84 2.54
N TRP A 6 -12.59 -30.99 3.53
CA TRP A 6 -11.54 -31.25 4.52
C TRP A 6 -12.02 -32.23 5.58
N THR A 7 -11.10 -33.05 6.06
CA THR A 7 -11.30 -33.95 7.19
C THR A 7 -10.24 -33.71 8.27
N THR A 8 -10.46 -34.23 9.46
CA THR A 8 -9.50 -34.15 10.58
C THR A 8 -8.20 -34.91 10.31
N ALA A 9 -8.20 -35.85 9.35
CA ALA A 9 -7.03 -36.60 8.91
C ALA A 9 -6.04 -35.75 8.09
N ASP A 10 -6.50 -34.68 7.44
CA ASP A 10 -5.64 -33.88 6.56
C ASP A 10 -4.56 -33.12 7.36
N ALA A 11 -3.33 -33.05 6.84
CA ALA A 11 -2.20 -32.38 7.51
C ALA A 11 -2.36 -30.85 7.56
N LEU A 12 -2.18 -30.23 8.74
CA LEU A 12 -2.26 -28.78 8.89
C LEU A 12 -1.12 -28.11 8.13
N THR A 13 -1.46 -27.27 7.16
CA THR A 13 -0.49 -26.38 6.53
C THR A 13 -0.11 -25.28 7.52
N PRO A 14 1.19 -25.04 7.78
CA PRO A 14 1.59 -24.01 8.74
C PRO A 14 1.15 -22.61 8.25
N PRO A 15 0.81 -21.69 9.17
CA PRO A 15 0.44 -20.34 8.79
C PRO A 15 1.68 -19.59 8.25
N PRO A 16 1.47 -18.48 7.53
CA PRO A 16 2.55 -17.57 7.17
C PRO A 16 3.32 -17.11 8.41
N LYS A 17 4.64 -17.37 8.44
CA LYS A 17 5.50 -17.05 9.60
C LYS A 17 5.86 -15.57 9.72
N LYS A 18 5.79 -14.82 8.61
CA LYS A 18 6.24 -13.42 8.55
C LYS A 18 5.05 -12.51 8.28
N PRO A 19 5.00 -11.34 8.93
CA PRO A 19 4.03 -10.31 8.58
C PRO A 19 4.21 -9.93 7.11
N LEU A 20 3.09 -9.60 6.46
CA LEU A 20 3.10 -9.08 5.10
C LEU A 20 3.71 -7.67 5.11
N VAL A 21 4.84 -7.50 4.43
CA VAL A 21 5.52 -6.21 4.28
C VAL A 21 5.54 -5.86 2.79
N PRO A 22 4.78 -4.84 2.35
CA PRO A 22 4.78 -4.44 0.95
C PRO A 22 6.14 -3.89 0.54
N LYS A 23 6.61 -4.27 -0.65
CA LYS A 23 7.73 -3.58 -1.31
C LYS A 23 7.22 -2.33 -2.00
N LEU A 24 8.14 -1.44 -2.38
CA LEU A 24 7.78 -0.22 -3.12
C LEU A 24 7.02 -0.54 -4.42
N GLU A 25 7.52 -1.52 -5.19
CA GLU A 25 6.91 -1.98 -6.45
C GLU A 25 5.48 -2.52 -6.28
N ASP A 26 5.14 -3.02 -5.09
CA ASP A 26 3.81 -3.54 -4.81
C ASP A 26 2.77 -2.44 -4.65
N ILE A 27 3.16 -1.26 -4.14
CA ILE A 27 2.24 -0.20 -3.68
C ILE A 27 2.48 1.17 -4.33
N ALA A 28 3.47 1.29 -5.20
CA ALA A 28 3.82 2.54 -5.86
C ALA A 28 4.19 2.35 -7.32
N VAL A 29 3.88 3.36 -8.14
CA VAL A 29 4.14 3.35 -9.57
C VAL A 29 5.20 4.39 -9.88
N ASN A 30 6.19 4.04 -10.70
CA ASN A 30 7.14 5.00 -11.24
C ASN A 30 6.43 5.91 -12.25
N ILE A 31 6.33 7.20 -11.94
CA ILE A 31 5.55 8.15 -12.75
C ILE A 31 6.42 9.07 -13.60
N GLY A 32 7.73 9.14 -13.34
CA GLY A 32 8.59 10.08 -14.02
C GLY A 32 9.96 10.24 -13.38
N ILE A 33 10.61 11.35 -13.71
CA ILE A 33 11.95 11.71 -13.22
C ILE A 33 11.96 13.14 -12.65
N LEU A 34 12.74 13.36 -11.60
CA LEU A 34 12.98 14.69 -11.05
C LEU A 34 13.70 15.56 -12.09
N THR A 35 13.26 16.81 -12.23
CA THR A 35 13.91 17.79 -13.13
C THR A 35 14.91 18.67 -12.39
N GLU A 36 14.80 18.74 -11.07
CA GLU A 36 15.66 19.51 -10.18
C GLU A 36 15.94 18.68 -8.92
N ASP A 37 16.99 19.03 -8.19
CA ASP A 37 17.28 18.42 -6.89
C ASP A 37 16.15 18.69 -5.89
N ALA A 38 15.72 17.66 -5.19
CA ALA A 38 14.61 17.70 -4.25
C ALA A 38 15.11 17.81 -2.80
N PRO A 39 14.37 18.52 -1.92
CA PRO A 39 14.73 18.62 -0.52
C PRO A 39 14.64 17.27 0.19
N THR A 40 15.51 17.09 1.18
CA THR A 40 15.41 15.96 2.11
C THR A 40 14.25 16.15 3.09
N PRO A 41 13.75 15.07 3.72
CA PRO A 41 12.63 15.16 4.66
C PRO A 41 12.90 16.12 5.84
N GLU A 42 14.13 16.18 6.34
CA GLU A 42 14.54 17.05 7.45
C GLU A 42 14.50 18.53 7.05
N VAL A 43 15.05 18.84 5.88
CA VAL A 43 15.00 20.18 5.30
C VAL A 43 13.54 20.59 5.03
N SER A 44 12.72 19.68 4.52
CA SER A 44 11.28 19.91 4.32
C SER A 44 10.54 20.23 5.62
N ARG A 45 10.82 19.51 6.72
CA ARG A 45 10.24 19.80 8.04
C ARG A 45 10.66 21.18 8.55
N ARG A 46 11.93 21.55 8.38
CA ARG A 46 12.46 22.86 8.78
C ARG A 46 11.81 23.99 7.97
N LEU A 47 11.70 23.84 6.65
CA LEU A 47 11.00 24.75 5.75
C LEU A 47 9.53 24.97 6.16
N ASN A 48 8.82 23.89 6.46
CA ASN A 48 7.42 23.97 6.89
C ASN A 48 7.27 24.70 8.23
N ARG A 49 8.19 24.49 9.18
CA ARG A 49 8.21 25.25 10.45
C ARG A 49 8.46 26.74 10.23
N LEU A 50 9.39 27.10 9.35
CA LEU A 50 9.70 28.49 9.01
C LEU A 50 8.52 29.20 8.30
N ARG A 51 7.84 28.50 7.37
CA ARG A 51 6.63 29.02 6.72
C ARG A 51 5.51 29.29 7.72
N ARG A 52 5.31 28.40 8.69
CA ARG A 52 4.29 28.56 9.75
C ARG A 52 4.61 29.68 10.73
N SER A 53 5.88 30.06 10.89
CA SER A 53 6.30 31.13 11.82
C SER A 53 6.35 32.53 11.17
N GLY A 54 5.89 32.70 9.93
CA GLY A 54 5.81 34.00 9.25
C GLY A 54 7.17 34.60 8.84
N ARG A 55 8.29 33.90 9.09
CA ARG A 55 9.63 34.37 8.69
C ARG A 55 9.93 33.95 7.25
N GLN A 56 9.36 34.70 6.30
CA GLN A 56 9.51 34.42 4.85
C GLN A 56 10.83 34.91 4.24
N HIS A 57 11.60 35.75 4.94
CA HIS A 57 12.87 36.31 4.44
C HIS A 57 14.09 35.77 5.17
N ILE A 58 14.31 34.47 5.10
CA ILE A 58 15.65 33.92 5.25
C ILE A 58 15.98 33.30 3.90
N GLN A 59 16.91 33.92 3.16
CA GLN A 59 17.60 33.24 2.09
C GLN A 59 18.16 31.96 2.68
N ILE A 60 17.60 30.82 2.30
CA ILE A 60 18.16 29.53 2.64
C ILE A 60 19.41 29.45 1.75
N GLN A 61 20.52 30.01 2.23
CA GLN A 61 21.85 29.57 1.83
C GLN A 61 21.85 28.06 2.04
N GLU A 62 21.92 27.31 0.93
CA GLU A 62 21.72 25.87 0.86
C GLU A 62 22.45 25.15 2.02
N PRO A 63 21.73 24.62 3.01
CA PRO A 63 22.40 23.90 4.07
C PRO A 63 22.62 22.49 3.56
N LEU A 64 23.84 22.18 3.10
CA LEU A 64 24.62 20.92 3.23
C LEU A 64 23.90 19.55 3.16
N GLY A 65 22.65 19.49 2.72
CA GLY A 65 21.75 18.36 2.93
C GLY A 65 20.79 18.10 1.76
N PHE A 66 20.58 19.06 0.85
CA PHE A 66 19.87 18.82 -0.42
C PHE A 66 20.55 17.76 -1.29
N GLN A 67 21.87 17.60 -1.15
CA GLN A 67 22.69 16.83 -2.09
C GLN A 67 23.07 15.40 -1.65
N GLN A 68 22.71 14.97 -0.42
CA GLN A 68 23.27 13.72 0.13
C GLN A 68 22.58 12.44 -0.35
N HIS A 69 21.34 12.52 -0.86
CA HIS A 69 20.60 11.34 -1.30
C HIS A 69 20.53 11.25 -2.82
N PRO A 70 21.16 10.23 -3.45
CA PRO A 70 21.09 10.03 -4.90
C PRO A 70 19.65 9.97 -5.43
N GLU A 71 18.72 9.47 -4.61
CA GLU A 71 17.31 9.34 -4.96
C GLU A 71 16.55 10.69 -5.00
N ARG A 72 17.21 11.77 -4.59
CA ARG A 72 16.67 13.14 -4.58
C ARG A 72 17.34 14.05 -5.60
N LYS A 73 18.33 13.56 -6.35
CA LYS A 73 19.01 14.37 -7.38
C LYS A 73 18.16 14.48 -8.64
N ALA A 74 18.39 15.53 -9.43
CA ALA A 74 17.85 15.64 -10.78
C ALA A 74 18.15 14.36 -11.58
N GLY A 75 17.14 13.87 -12.32
CA GLY A 75 17.18 12.60 -13.04
C GLY A 75 16.78 11.37 -12.20
N ALA A 76 16.67 11.48 -10.87
CA ALA A 76 16.21 10.36 -10.05
C ALA A 76 14.72 10.05 -10.30
N PRO A 77 14.31 8.77 -10.22
CA PRO A 77 12.92 8.37 -10.42
C PRO A 77 12.02 8.86 -9.28
N ILE A 78 10.80 9.27 -9.64
CA ILE A 78 9.76 9.64 -8.71
C ILE A 78 8.59 8.65 -8.80
N TYR A 79 8.08 8.25 -7.64
CA TYR A 79 7.01 7.28 -7.53
C TYR A 79 5.76 7.93 -6.94
N MET A 80 4.60 7.48 -7.41
CA MET A 80 3.31 7.79 -6.80
C MET A 80 2.84 6.58 -5.99
N ARG A 81 2.68 6.77 -4.69
CA ARG A 81 2.22 5.75 -3.76
C ARG A 81 0.84 6.11 -3.26
N THR A 82 -0.05 5.13 -3.29
CA THR A 82 -1.37 5.23 -2.66
C THR A 82 -1.34 4.51 -1.32
N SER A 83 -2.02 5.06 -0.31
CA SER A 83 -2.20 4.41 0.99
C SER A 83 -3.65 4.50 1.43
N MET A 84 -4.15 3.41 2.01
CA MET A 84 -5.51 3.25 2.53
C MET A 84 -5.43 3.11 4.04
N ALA A 85 -5.28 4.26 4.73
CA ALA A 85 -5.44 4.34 6.18
C ALA A 85 -6.91 4.69 6.49
N LEU A 86 -7.16 5.74 7.27
CA LEU A 86 -8.51 6.27 7.50
C LEU A 86 -9.15 6.83 6.23
N PHE A 87 -8.35 7.50 5.40
CA PHE A 87 -8.76 8.05 4.11
C PHE A 87 -7.74 7.70 3.04
N PRO A 88 -8.17 7.52 1.79
CA PRO A 88 -7.27 7.33 0.67
C PRO A 88 -6.33 8.54 0.54
N THR A 89 -5.02 8.29 0.57
CA THR A 89 -4.01 9.33 0.36
C THR A 89 -3.08 8.94 -0.78
N ILE A 90 -2.74 9.92 -1.62
CA ILE A 90 -1.79 9.77 -2.71
C ILE A 90 -0.59 10.65 -2.39
N GLN A 91 0.58 10.03 -2.35
CA GLN A 91 1.83 10.69 -1.98
C GLN A 91 2.88 10.46 -3.06
N LEU A 92 3.73 11.46 -3.28
CA LEU A 92 4.96 11.28 -4.05
C LEU A 92 6.05 10.76 -3.12
N VAL A 93 6.78 9.73 -3.55
CA VAL A 93 7.87 9.10 -2.79
C VAL A 93 9.09 8.85 -3.68
N ASP A 94 10.27 8.79 -3.07
CA ASP A 94 11.50 8.37 -3.75
C ASP A 94 11.63 6.83 -3.80
N SER A 95 12.69 6.32 -4.42
CA SER A 95 12.95 4.87 -4.54
C SER A 95 13.24 4.16 -3.21
N LYS A 96 13.38 4.91 -2.10
CA LYS A 96 13.46 4.37 -0.73
C LYS A 96 12.15 4.55 0.04
N SER A 97 11.04 4.80 -0.66
CA SER A 97 9.70 5.01 -0.08
C SER A 97 9.59 6.22 0.86
N ARG A 98 10.52 7.18 0.77
CA ARG A 98 10.49 8.39 1.60
C ARG A 98 9.65 9.45 0.90
N CYS A 99 8.69 10.05 1.59
CA CYS A 99 7.79 11.04 0.99
C CYS A 99 8.50 12.33 0.58
N PHE A 100 8.00 12.96 -0.48
CA PHE A 100 8.25 14.36 -0.78
C PHE A 100 7.26 15.24 -0.02
N SER A 101 7.67 16.47 0.31
CA SER A 101 6.76 17.46 0.87
C SER A 101 5.83 18.00 -0.22
N GLU A 102 4.62 18.42 0.16
CA GLU A 102 3.65 18.96 -0.78
C GLU A 102 4.21 20.21 -1.49
N ASN A 103 4.09 20.23 -2.82
CA ASN A 103 4.50 21.33 -3.71
C ASN A 103 6.00 21.69 -3.70
N THR A 104 6.90 20.79 -3.28
CA THR A 104 8.34 21.09 -3.24
C THR A 104 9.16 20.45 -4.34
N VAL A 105 8.55 19.58 -5.15
CA VAL A 105 9.25 18.87 -6.22
C VAL A 105 8.80 19.29 -7.59
N LYS A 106 9.78 19.47 -8.47
CA LYS A 106 9.56 19.58 -9.91
C LYS A 106 10.03 18.29 -10.57
N PHE A 107 9.17 17.73 -11.39
CA PHE A 107 9.43 16.49 -12.09
C PHE A 107 8.70 16.48 -13.42
N ARG A 108 9.15 15.60 -14.32
CA ARG A 108 8.54 15.36 -15.62
C ARG A 108 7.95 13.96 -15.62
N TYR A 109 6.70 13.83 -16.05
CA TYR A 109 6.07 12.53 -16.25
C TYR A 109 6.78 11.75 -17.37
N HIS A 110 6.75 10.41 -17.29
CA HIS A 110 7.11 9.59 -18.46
C HIS A 110 6.19 9.88 -19.64
N GLU A 111 6.65 9.58 -20.85
CA GLU A 111 5.85 9.74 -22.05
C GLU A 111 4.52 8.97 -21.94
N GLY A 112 3.42 9.60 -22.36
CA GLY A 112 2.07 9.04 -22.24
C GLY A 112 1.44 9.09 -20.83
N LEU A 113 2.20 9.48 -19.80
CA LEU A 113 1.67 9.71 -18.46
C LEU A 113 1.28 11.17 -18.24
N ASN A 114 0.16 11.36 -17.55
CA ASN A 114 -0.22 12.62 -16.94
C ASN A 114 -0.72 12.36 -15.52
N GLN A 115 -1.03 13.43 -14.78
CA GLN A 115 -1.46 13.32 -13.39
C GLN A 115 -2.67 12.38 -13.20
N ARG A 116 -3.66 12.41 -14.11
CA ARG A 116 -4.86 11.57 -14.00
C ARG A 116 -4.52 10.10 -14.21
N VAL A 117 -3.72 9.79 -15.24
CA VAL A 117 -3.27 8.43 -15.53
C VAL A 117 -2.38 7.89 -14.40
N ALA A 118 -1.44 8.69 -13.91
CA ALA A 118 -0.57 8.33 -12.80
C ALA A 118 -1.36 7.98 -11.53
N ARG A 119 -2.36 8.80 -11.18
CA ARG A 119 -3.25 8.53 -10.04
C ARG A 119 -4.01 7.23 -10.23
N PHE A 120 -4.60 7.02 -11.42
CA PHE A 120 -5.30 5.78 -11.73
C PHE A 120 -4.40 4.56 -11.54
N LEU A 121 -3.18 4.58 -12.11
CA LEU A 121 -2.22 3.49 -12.00
C LEU A 121 -1.82 3.23 -10.54
N ALA A 122 -1.56 4.28 -9.76
CA ALA A 122 -1.19 4.13 -8.35
C ALA A 122 -2.33 3.54 -7.50
N MET A 123 -3.59 3.91 -7.77
CA MET A 123 -4.75 3.32 -7.08
C MET A 123 -4.96 1.87 -7.49
N LYS A 124 -4.86 1.57 -8.79
CA LYS A 124 -4.93 0.20 -9.32
C LYS A 124 -3.84 -0.69 -8.73
N GLN A 125 -2.61 -0.20 -8.64
CA GLN A 125 -1.47 -0.93 -8.08
C GLN A 125 -1.73 -1.35 -6.62
N LEU A 126 -2.28 -0.45 -5.80
CA LEU A 126 -2.66 -0.78 -4.42
C LEU A 126 -3.80 -1.80 -4.38
N ASP A 127 -4.82 -1.64 -5.23
CA ASP A 127 -5.93 -2.61 -5.34
C ASP A 127 -5.43 -4.00 -5.73
N ASP A 128 -4.50 -4.08 -6.68
CA ASP A 128 -3.88 -5.33 -7.10
C ASP A 128 -3.08 -5.96 -5.96
N TYR A 129 -2.27 -5.18 -5.23
CA TYR A 129 -1.55 -5.69 -4.05
C TYR A 129 -2.51 -6.21 -2.97
N CYS A 130 -3.54 -5.44 -2.63
CA CYS A 130 -4.56 -5.88 -1.68
C CYS A 130 -5.21 -7.18 -2.18
N PHE A 131 -5.61 -7.22 -3.44
CA PHE A 131 -6.31 -8.36 -4.00
C PHE A 131 -5.44 -9.63 -4.09
N TYR A 132 -4.20 -9.54 -4.58
CA TYR A 132 -3.38 -10.74 -4.83
C TYR A 132 -2.54 -11.16 -3.63
N GLN A 133 -2.08 -10.22 -2.80
CA GLN A 133 -1.20 -10.51 -1.68
C GLN A 133 -1.96 -10.54 -0.35
N VAL A 134 -2.72 -9.47 -0.03
CA VAL A 134 -3.44 -9.38 1.26
C VAL A 134 -4.56 -10.43 1.33
N HIS A 135 -5.38 -10.56 0.29
CA HIS A 135 -6.43 -11.57 0.26
C HIS A 135 -5.86 -12.98 0.42
N ARG A 136 -4.83 -13.34 -0.35
CA ARG A 136 -4.20 -14.65 -0.32
C ARG A 136 -3.60 -14.95 1.06
N TYR A 137 -2.94 -13.97 1.67
CA TYR A 137 -2.43 -14.09 3.03
C TYR A 137 -3.55 -14.36 4.04
N ASN A 138 -4.64 -13.58 3.98
CA ASN A 138 -5.80 -13.75 4.86
C ASN A 138 -6.48 -15.12 4.65
N VAL A 139 -6.66 -15.57 3.39
CA VAL A 139 -7.21 -16.89 3.08
C VAL A 139 -6.36 -18.01 3.69
N HIS A 140 -5.03 -17.93 3.57
CA HIS A 140 -4.14 -18.91 4.20
C HIS A 140 -4.30 -18.94 5.73
N LEU A 141 -4.41 -17.77 6.37
CA LEU A 141 -4.68 -17.70 7.81
C LEU A 141 -6.04 -18.29 8.17
N THR A 142 -7.11 -17.91 7.46
CA THR A 142 -8.46 -18.44 7.69
C THR A 142 -8.49 -19.96 7.58
N VAL A 143 -7.89 -20.53 6.53
CA VAL A 143 -7.83 -21.98 6.33
C VAL A 143 -7.03 -22.65 7.46
N TYR A 144 -5.89 -22.08 7.85
CA TYR A 144 -5.11 -22.61 8.97
C TYR A 144 -5.92 -22.65 10.27
N PHE A 145 -6.53 -21.52 10.66
CA PHE A 145 -7.31 -21.44 11.89
C PHE A 145 -8.53 -22.35 11.87
N ALA A 146 -9.30 -22.34 10.78
CA ALA A 146 -10.46 -23.22 10.63
C ALA A 146 -10.07 -24.70 10.80
N ARG A 147 -8.96 -25.14 10.19
CA ARG A 147 -8.49 -26.53 10.32
C ARG A 147 -7.93 -26.84 11.70
N LYS A 148 -7.21 -25.91 12.33
CA LYS A 148 -6.72 -26.05 13.72
C LYS A 148 -7.91 -26.24 14.67
N TRP A 149 -8.93 -25.41 14.54
CA TRP A 149 -10.14 -25.46 15.38
C TRP A 149 -10.95 -26.74 15.17
N LEU A 150 -11.14 -27.19 13.93
CA LEU A 150 -11.80 -28.46 13.64
C LEU A 150 -11.10 -29.65 14.32
N LYS A 151 -9.75 -29.67 14.32
CA LYS A 151 -9.00 -30.72 15.00
C LYS A 151 -9.12 -30.65 16.52
N LEU A 152 -9.02 -29.46 17.10
CA LEU A 152 -9.18 -29.26 18.54
C LEU A 152 -10.58 -29.65 19.03
N TRP A 153 -11.60 -29.25 18.29
CA TRP A 153 -12.98 -29.65 18.56
C TRP A 153 -13.15 -31.17 18.50
N ALA A 154 -12.58 -31.84 17.49
CA ALA A 154 -12.61 -33.30 17.37
C ALA A 154 -11.89 -34.02 18.53
N THR A 155 -10.95 -33.36 19.20
CA THR A 155 -10.29 -33.87 20.42
C THR A 155 -11.03 -33.54 21.71
N GLY A 156 -12.21 -32.92 21.64
CA GLY A 156 -13.04 -32.59 22.80
C GLY A 156 -12.76 -31.23 23.45
N VAL A 157 -11.95 -30.37 22.82
CA VAL A 157 -11.68 -29.02 23.34
C VAL A 157 -12.85 -28.09 23.00
N PRO A 158 -13.49 -27.44 23.99
CA PRO A 158 -14.56 -26.48 23.74
C PRO A 158 -14.09 -25.26 22.94
N LEU A 159 -14.90 -24.80 21.99
CA LEU A 159 -14.58 -23.62 21.16
C LEU A 159 -14.29 -22.35 21.97
N ALA A 160 -14.91 -22.20 23.14
CA ALA A 160 -14.71 -21.05 24.03
C ALA A 160 -13.26 -20.96 24.56
N GLU A 161 -12.65 -22.11 24.88
CA GLU A 161 -11.27 -22.17 25.40
C GLU A 161 -10.23 -21.95 24.29
N ILE A 162 -10.60 -22.23 23.04
CA ILE A 162 -9.73 -22.09 21.86
C ILE A 162 -9.52 -20.62 21.48
N LEU A 163 -10.54 -19.77 21.65
CA LEU A 163 -10.49 -18.34 21.29
C LEU A 163 -9.59 -17.52 22.23
N GLU A 164 -9.27 -18.04 23.42
CA GLU A 164 -8.35 -17.39 24.35
C GLU A 164 -6.87 -17.74 24.07
N TRP A 165 -6.61 -18.80 23.29
CA TRP A 165 -5.27 -19.34 23.04
C TRP A 165 -4.72 -18.94 21.67
N GLU A 166 -3.80 -17.97 21.68
CA GLU A 166 -2.91 -17.59 20.57
C GLU A 166 -3.47 -16.79 19.38
N ASP A 167 -4.04 -15.61 19.61
CA ASP A 167 -4.35 -14.66 18.52
C ASP A 167 -3.35 -13.51 18.37
N ALA A 168 -2.39 -13.35 19.29
CA ALA A 168 -1.51 -12.17 19.30
C ALA A 168 -0.38 -12.19 18.23
N LYS A 169 -0.16 -13.29 17.51
CA LYS A 169 0.97 -13.44 16.58
C LYS A 169 0.58 -13.37 15.09
N HIS A 170 -0.66 -13.67 14.74
CA HIS A 170 -1.11 -13.72 13.35
C HIS A 170 -2.34 -12.83 13.19
N TYR A 171 -2.11 -11.59 12.74
CA TYR A 171 -3.19 -10.65 12.50
C TYR A 171 -3.70 -10.78 11.06
N PHE A 172 -5.03 -10.79 10.92
CA PHE A 172 -5.66 -10.54 9.63
C PHE A 172 -5.32 -9.12 9.20
N TYR A 173 -4.87 -8.98 7.96
CA TYR A 173 -4.66 -7.67 7.38
C TYR A 173 -5.99 -7.11 6.90
N GLU A 174 -6.18 -5.82 7.11
CA GLU A 174 -7.36 -5.15 6.61
C GLU A 174 -7.42 -5.23 5.08
N PHE A 175 -8.52 -5.78 4.58
CA PHE A 175 -8.76 -5.94 3.15
C PHE A 175 -9.61 -4.79 2.62
N ARG A 176 -8.95 -3.67 2.32
CA ARG A 176 -9.58 -2.47 1.73
C ARG A 176 -9.13 -2.30 0.29
N LEU A 177 -10.11 -2.33 -0.62
CA LEU A 177 -9.91 -1.92 -2.01
C LEU A 177 -10.27 -0.44 -2.12
N PHE A 178 -9.39 0.34 -2.73
CA PHE A 178 -9.58 1.74 -3.04
C PHE A 178 -10.90 1.95 -3.78
N ARG A 179 -11.22 1.09 -4.76
CA ARG A 179 -12.48 1.15 -5.53
C ARG A 179 -13.76 1.06 -4.69
N ASN A 180 -13.68 0.55 -3.45
CA ASN A 180 -14.84 0.45 -2.55
C ASN A 180 -15.07 1.73 -1.73
N THR A 181 -14.14 2.69 -1.78
CA THR A 181 -14.14 3.88 -0.90
C THR A 181 -14.36 5.20 -1.64
N VAL A 182 -14.47 5.18 -2.96
CA VAL A 182 -14.58 6.43 -3.74
C VAL A 182 -15.97 6.58 -4.37
N SER A 183 -16.52 7.79 -4.24
CA SER A 183 -17.70 8.26 -4.97
C SER A 183 -17.45 8.18 -6.48
N SER A 184 -18.40 7.63 -7.25
CA SER A 184 -18.26 7.50 -8.70
C SER A 184 -18.66 8.80 -9.42
N ASP A 185 -17.86 9.85 -9.27
CA ASP A 185 -18.08 11.10 -10.00
C ASP A 185 -17.34 11.02 -11.35
N SER A 186 -18.06 10.57 -12.38
CA SER A 186 -17.62 10.41 -13.78
C SER A 186 -16.67 9.24 -14.10
N ARG A 187 -16.98 8.48 -15.16
CA ARG A 187 -16.09 7.45 -15.74
C ARG A 187 -14.76 8.01 -16.28
N MET A 188 -14.65 9.33 -16.43
CA MET A 188 -13.42 9.99 -16.90
C MET A 188 -12.47 10.34 -15.76
N ASP A 189 -12.93 10.33 -14.51
CA ASP A 189 -12.11 10.53 -13.33
C ASP A 189 -11.33 9.24 -12.98
N PRO A 190 -10.08 9.31 -12.45
CA PRO A 190 -9.31 8.14 -12.08
C PRO A 190 -10.07 7.17 -11.16
N ALA A 191 -10.87 7.68 -10.23
CA ALA A 191 -11.65 6.83 -9.35
C ALA A 191 -12.81 6.14 -10.10
N GLY A 192 -13.55 6.88 -10.93
CA GLY A 192 -14.61 6.31 -11.75
C GLY A 192 -14.11 5.27 -12.75
N ARG A 193 -12.89 5.45 -13.30
CA ARG A 193 -12.23 4.43 -14.14
C ARG A 193 -11.91 3.16 -13.36
N LEU A 194 -11.44 3.29 -12.12
CA LEU A 194 -11.14 2.14 -11.27
C LEU A 194 -12.41 1.34 -10.93
N CYS A 195 -13.52 2.03 -10.64
CA CYS A 195 -14.82 1.41 -10.39
C CYS A 195 -15.42 0.72 -11.62
N ALA A 196 -15.03 1.15 -12.83
CA ALA A 196 -15.47 0.53 -14.08
C ALA A 196 -14.70 -0.75 -14.44
N LEU A 197 -13.58 -1.05 -13.77
CA LEU A 197 -12.85 -2.30 -13.98
C LEU A 197 -13.71 -3.49 -13.51
N PRO A 198 -13.53 -4.68 -14.12
CA PRO A 198 -14.15 -5.89 -13.62
C PRO A 198 -13.86 -6.07 -12.13
N ARG A 199 -14.88 -6.45 -11.36
CA ARG A 199 -14.67 -6.83 -9.96
C ARG A 199 -13.73 -8.03 -9.95
N PRO A 200 -12.72 -8.06 -9.06
CA PRO A 200 -11.85 -9.20 -8.98
C PRO A 200 -12.70 -10.35 -8.44
N GLN A 201 -12.57 -11.51 -9.06
CA GLN A 201 -13.28 -12.67 -8.57
C GLN A 201 -12.51 -13.21 -7.37
N LEU A 202 -13.18 -13.30 -6.20
CA LEU A 202 -12.58 -13.80 -4.96
C LEU A 202 -11.92 -15.19 -5.13
N PHE A 203 -12.39 -15.94 -6.11
CA PHE A 203 -11.89 -17.25 -6.44
C PHE A 203 -11.60 -17.28 -7.94
N ASP A 204 -10.42 -17.76 -8.31
CA ASP A 204 -10.18 -18.23 -9.67
C ASP A 204 -11.12 -19.42 -9.89
N LEU A 205 -12.28 -19.15 -10.49
CA LEU A 205 -13.15 -20.21 -10.99
C LEU A 205 -12.50 -20.75 -12.27
N PRO A 206 -12.09 -22.04 -12.31
CA PRO A 206 -11.86 -22.70 -13.59
C PRO A 206 -13.16 -22.78 -14.40
#